data_AF-A0A0H4KLN0-F1
#
_entry.id   AF-A0A0H4KLN0-F1
#
_cell.length_a   1.000
_cell.length_b   1.000
_cell.length_c   1.000
_cell.angle_alpha   90.00
_cell.angle_beta   90.00
_cell.angle_gamma   90.00
#
_symmetry.space_group_name_H-M   'P 1'
#
loop_
_entity.id
_entity.type
_entity.pdbx_description
1 polymer ?
#
loop_
_entity_poly.entity_id
_entity_poly.type
_entity_poly.pdbx_seq_one_letter_code
_entity_poly.pdbx_strand_id
1 'polypeptide(L)'
;MNEQTKEQYKMAVLNLLQPKIASLVKEAHPVYQEDLEQELKLKMLEKMQTPFLHNIPSFFEFVSSNEKKIKFKFKLYNTFKLQKQYNTQPLL
;
A
#
# COMPACT_ATOMS: atom_id res chain seq x y z
N MET A 1 -15.44 6.54 17.22
CA MET A 1 -15.62 5.19 16.63
C MET A 1 -15.92 4.23 17.76
N ASN A 2 -16.99 3.43 17.68
CA ASN A 2 -17.34 2.49 18.74
C ASN A 2 -16.34 1.29 18.76
N GLU A 3 -16.26 0.56 19.86
CA GLU A 3 -15.32 -0.57 20.01
C GLU A 3 -15.63 -1.73 19.06
N GLN A 4 -16.90 -1.96 18.73
CA GLN A 4 -17.32 -2.98 17.78
C GLN A 4 -16.78 -2.71 16.36
N THR A 5 -16.80 -1.46 15.92
CA THR A 5 -16.27 -1.02 14.62
C THR A 5 -14.75 -1.12 14.58
N LYS A 6 -14.05 -0.84 15.70
CA LYS A 6 -12.61 -1.07 15.81
C LYS A 6 -12.25 -2.53 15.62
N GLU A 7 -13.00 -3.43 16.25
CA GLU A 7 -12.72 -4.87 16.16
C GLU A 7 -13.04 -5.42 14.77
N GLN A 8 -14.15 -4.99 14.16
CA GLN A 8 -14.48 -5.32 12.77
C GLN A 8 -13.38 -4.85 11.80
N TYR A 9 -12.81 -3.66 12.01
CA TYR A 9 -11.73 -3.14 11.19
C TYR A 9 -10.46 -3.98 11.32
N LYS A 10 -10.04 -4.33 12.54
CA LYS A 10 -8.88 -5.21 12.77
C LYS A 10 -9.04 -6.54 12.07
N MET A 11 -10.21 -7.18 12.20
CA MET A 11 -10.51 -8.45 11.56
C MET A 11 -10.52 -8.33 10.03
N ALA A 12 -11.05 -7.24 9.48
CA ALA A 12 -11.02 -6.99 8.04
C ALA A 12 -9.57 -6.89 7.52
N VAL A 13 -8.68 -6.21 8.25
CA VAL A 13 -7.27 -6.10 7.86
C VAL A 13 -6.57 -7.46 7.94
N LEU A 14 -6.79 -8.23 9.01
CA LEU A 14 -6.22 -9.59 9.13
C LEU A 14 -6.70 -10.51 8.01
N ASN A 15 -8.00 -10.48 7.69
CA ASN A 15 -8.57 -11.27 6.60
C ASN A 15 -7.97 -10.91 5.24
N LEU A 16 -7.73 -9.62 5.00
CA LEU A 16 -7.09 -9.14 3.77
C LEU A 16 -5.63 -9.62 3.67
N LEU A 17 -4.93 -9.72 4.80
CA LEU A 17 -3.54 -10.16 4.87
C LEU A 17 -3.36 -11.68 4.98
N GLN A 18 -4.42 -12.44 5.28
CA GLN A 18 -4.37 -13.89 5.48
C GLN A 18 -3.64 -14.66 4.37
N PRO A 19 -3.84 -14.37 3.06
CA PRO A 19 -3.10 -15.07 2.01
C PRO A 19 -1.59 -14.86 2.10
N LYS A 20 -1.16 -13.66 2.51
CA LYS A 20 0.26 -13.33 2.68
C LYS A 20 0.84 -13.98 3.94
N ILE A 21 0.09 -13.98 5.04
CA ILE A 21 0.45 -14.67 6.29
C ILE A 21 0.65 -16.17 6.01
N ALA A 22 -0.34 -16.82 5.37
CA ALA A 22 -0.26 -18.24 5.02
C ALA A 22 0.92 -18.55 4.10
N SER A 23 1.26 -17.66 3.16
CA SER A 23 2.44 -17.82 2.31
C SER A 23 3.75 -17.78 3.10
N LEU A 24 3.87 -16.89 4.10
CA LEU A 24 5.08 -16.75 4.91
C LEU A 24 5.24 -17.93 5.88
N VAL A 25 4.13 -18.37 6.49
CA VAL A 25 4.13 -19.45 7.49
C VAL A 25 4.46 -20.79 6.85
N LYS A 26 4.07 -21.03 5.59
CA LYS A 26 4.38 -22.27 4.86
C LYS A 26 5.88 -22.56 4.72
N GLU A 27 6.73 -21.53 4.78
CA GLU A 27 8.18 -21.68 4.72
C GLU A 27 8.79 -22.14 6.06
N ALA A 28 8.03 -22.03 7.16
CA ALA A 28 8.46 -22.47 8.48
C ALA A 28 8.24 -23.98 8.69
N HIS A 29 8.98 -24.54 9.65
CA HIS A 29 8.84 -25.94 10.04
C HIS A 29 7.41 -26.24 10.55
N PRO A 30 6.76 -27.34 10.14
CA PRO A 30 5.34 -27.61 10.42
C PRO A 30 4.91 -27.45 11.88
N VAL A 31 5.76 -27.87 12.81
CA VAL A 31 5.52 -27.78 14.27
C VAL A 31 5.35 -26.33 14.76
N TYR A 32 5.97 -25.35 14.09
CA TYR A 32 5.94 -23.95 14.51
C TYR A 32 4.98 -23.10 13.67
N GLN A 33 4.28 -23.69 12.70
CA GLN A 33 3.46 -22.92 11.75
C GLN A 33 2.30 -22.21 12.44
N GLU A 34 1.59 -22.90 13.33
CA GLU A 34 0.48 -22.32 14.07
C GLU A 34 0.94 -21.16 14.97
N ASP A 35 1.97 -21.41 15.79
CA ASP A 35 2.54 -20.40 16.68
C ASP A 35 3.02 -19.17 15.91
N LEU A 36 3.72 -19.38 14.79
CA LEU A 36 4.20 -18.29 13.94
C LEU A 36 3.05 -17.51 13.31
N GLU A 37 1.99 -18.17 12.88
CA GLU A 37 0.78 -17.53 12.36
C GLU A 37 0.13 -16.65 13.43
N GLN A 38 -0.01 -17.17 14.67
CA GLN A 38 -0.59 -16.41 15.77
C GLN A 38 0.28 -15.21 16.16
N GLU A 39 1.60 -15.39 16.29
CA GLU A 39 2.54 -14.32 16.63
C GLU A 39 2.51 -13.20 15.56
N LEU A 40 2.48 -13.55 14.27
CA LEU A 40 2.36 -12.57 13.19
C LEU A 40 1.07 -11.75 13.30
N LYS A 41 -0.06 -12.41 13.57
CA LYS A 41 -1.35 -11.71 13.76
C LYS A 41 -1.30 -10.77 14.96
N LEU A 42 -0.76 -11.22 16.10
CA LEU A 42 -0.60 -10.39 17.30
C LEU A 42 0.26 -9.16 17.03
N LYS A 43 1.43 -9.35 16.39
CA LYS A 43 2.34 -8.25 16.04
C LYS A 43 1.70 -7.24 15.09
N MET A 44 0.91 -7.70 14.12
CA MET A 44 0.16 -6.80 13.24
C MET A 44 -0.87 -5.97 14.02
N LEU A 45 -1.63 -6.59 14.92
CA LEU A 45 -2.61 -5.90 15.76
C LEU A 45 -1.95 -4.88 16.70
N GLU A 46 -0.81 -5.21 17.30
CA GLU A 46 -0.01 -4.28 18.10
C GLU A 46 0.43 -3.07 17.26
N LYS A 47 0.93 -3.32 16.04
CA LYS A 47 1.37 -2.24 15.14
C LYS A 47 0.24 -1.33 14.69
N MET A 48 -0.97 -1.85 14.50
CA MET A 48 -2.16 -1.04 14.17
C MET A 48 -2.51 -0.01 15.25
N GLN A 49 -2.10 -0.24 16.50
CA GLN A 49 -2.33 0.68 17.61
C GLN A 49 -1.22 1.75 17.71
N THR A 50 -0.16 1.66 16.90
CA THR A 50 0.96 2.61 16.99
C THR A 50 0.62 3.95 16.35
N PRO A 51 1.00 5.07 16.99
CA PRO A 51 0.62 6.41 16.55
C PRO A 51 1.20 6.82 15.20
N PHE A 52 2.25 6.12 14.73
CA PHE A 52 2.86 6.37 13.42
C PHE A 52 1.88 6.17 12.26
N LEU A 53 0.95 5.21 12.38
CA LEU A 53 -0.03 4.94 11.33
C LEU A 53 -1.14 6.01 11.24
N HIS A 54 -1.36 6.78 12.31
CA HIS A 54 -2.36 7.86 12.31
C HIS A 54 -1.93 9.09 11.48
N ASN A 55 -0.64 9.23 11.20
CA ASN A 55 -0.10 10.32 10.39
C ASN A 55 0.09 9.94 8.91
N ILE A 56 -0.29 8.71 8.52
CA ILE A 56 -0.22 8.29 7.12
C ILE A 56 -1.45 8.85 6.40
N PRO A 57 -1.26 9.65 5.33
CA PRO A 57 -2.37 10.17 4.57
C PRO A 57 -3.15 9.02 3.95
N SER A 58 -4.48 9.10 3.99
CA SER A 58 -5.33 8.18 3.23
C SER A 58 -4.98 8.24 1.75
N PHE A 59 -5.34 7.20 1.00
CA PHE A 59 -5.09 7.16 -0.44
C PHE A 59 -5.59 8.43 -1.16
N PHE A 60 -6.79 8.90 -0.83
CA PHE A 60 -7.37 10.10 -1.43
C PHE A 60 -6.66 11.39 -1.00
N GLU A 61 -6.27 11.50 0.27
CA GLU A 61 -5.47 12.63 0.76
C GLU A 61 -4.08 12.65 0.11
N PHE A 62 -3.46 11.49 -0.05
CA PHE A 62 -2.19 11.34 -0.73
C PHE A 62 -2.28 11.75 -2.20
N VAL A 63 -3.29 11.28 -2.93
CA VAL A 63 -3.52 11.65 -4.34
C VAL A 63 -3.78 13.15 -4.46
N SER A 64 -4.65 13.70 -3.62
CA SER A 64 -4.99 15.13 -3.62
C SER A 64 -3.77 16.01 -3.33
N SER A 65 -2.97 15.63 -2.32
CA SER A 65 -1.74 16.34 -1.96
C SER A 65 -0.66 16.26 -3.05
N ASN A 66 -0.67 15.20 -3.86
CA ASN A 66 0.29 15.00 -4.94
C ASN A 66 -0.24 15.35 -6.34
N GLU A 67 -1.49 15.79 -6.48
CA GLU A 67 -2.10 16.13 -7.78
C GLU A 67 -1.24 17.10 -8.60
N LYS A 68 -0.69 18.15 -7.97
CA LYS A 68 0.15 19.14 -8.67
C LYS A 68 1.44 18.51 -9.21
N LYS A 69 2.06 17.60 -8.44
CA LYS A 69 3.28 16.87 -8.84
C LYS A 69 2.99 15.84 -9.93
N ILE A 70 1.85 15.15 -9.85
CA ILE A 70 1.40 14.17 -10.86
C ILE A 70 1.05 14.90 -12.16
N LYS A 71 0.26 15.97 -12.11
CA LYS A 71 -0.06 16.83 -13.27
C LYS A 71 1.19 17.39 -13.92
N PHE A 72 2.18 17.82 -13.13
CA PHE A 72 3.46 18.31 -13.66
C PHE A 72 4.25 17.21 -14.38
N LYS A 73 4.39 16.00 -13.79
CA LYS A 73 5.07 14.86 -14.43
C LYS A 73 4.39 14.44 -15.73
N PHE A 74 3.06 14.37 -15.75
CA PHE A 74 2.29 14.06 -16.96
C PHE A 74 2.46 15.13 -18.05
N LYS A 75 2.44 16.41 -17.67
CA LYS A 75 2.68 17.51 -18.61
C LYS A 75 4.09 17.42 -19.19
N LEU A 76 5.11 17.21 -18.36
CA LEU A 76 6.49 17.05 -18.80
C LEU A 76 6.65 15.87 -19.76
N TYR A 77 6.12 14.69 -19.41
CA TYR A 77 6.19 13.49 -20.24
C TYR A 77 5.55 13.71 -21.61
N ASN A 78 4.37 14.33 -21.66
CA ASN A 78 3.70 14.63 -22.91
C ASN A 78 4.47 15.66 -23.75
N THR A 79 5.03 16.71 -23.14
CA THR A 79 5.87 17.69 -23.85
C THR A 79 7.11 17.03 -24.45
N PHE A 80 7.82 16.19 -23.70
CA PHE A 80 9.00 15.47 -24.20
C PHE A 80 8.65 14.45 -25.29
N LYS A 81 7.52 13.75 -25.16
CA LYS A 81 7.04 12.80 -26.18
C LYS A 81 6.72 13.51 -27.49
N LEU A 82 6.05 14.67 -27.42
CA LEU A 82 5.73 15.49 -28.59
C LEU A 82 7.00 16.03 -29.26
N GLN A 83 7.95 16.57 -28.50
CA GLN A 83 9.23 17.06 -29.05
C GLN A 83 10.02 15.97 -29.78
N LYS A 84 10.03 14.73 -29.26
CA LYS A 84 10.66 13.59 -29.94
C LYS A 84 9.99 13.24 -31.27
N GLN A 85 8.68 13.39 -31.36
CA GLN A 85 7.91 13.09 -32.56
C GLN A 85 8.08 14.16 -33.66
N TYR A 86 8.31 15.42 -33.29
CA TYR A 86 8.59 16.50 -34.25
C TYR A 86 10.05 16.51 -34.73
N ASN A 87 11.02 16.12 -33.88
CA ASN A 87 12.45 16.06 -34.27
C ASN A 87 12.83 14.83 -35.10
N THR A 88 11.87 13.98 -35.49
CA THR A 88 12.11 12.78 -36.33
C THR A 88 11.57 12.90 -37.76
N GLN A 89 11.03 14.06 -38.14
CA GLN A 89 10.68 14.33 -39.54
C GLN A 89 11.89 14.92 -40.28
N PRO A 90 12.40 14.29 -41.36
CA PRO A 90 13.44 14.90 -42.16
C PRO A 90 12.88 16.16 -42.84
N LEU A 91 13.64 17.26 -42.76
CA LEU A 91 13.39 18.47 -43.53
C LEU A 91 13.40 18.10 -45.02
N LEU A 92 12.22 18.11 -45.64
CA LEU A 92 12.03 18.04 -47.08
C LEU A 92 12.28 19.40 -47.72
#